data_AF-A0A1E7I5X2-F1
#
_entry.id   AF-A0A1E7I5X2-F1
#
_cell.length_a   1.000
_cell.length_b   1.000
_cell.length_c   1.000
_cell.angle_alpha   90.00
_cell.angle_beta   90.00
_cell.angle_gamma   90.00
#
_symmetry.space_group_name_H-M   'P 1'
#
loop_
_entity.id
_entity.type
_entity.pdbx_description
1 polymer ?
#
loop_
_entity_poly.entity_id
_entity_poly.type
_entity_poly.pdbx_seq_one_letter_code
_entity_poly.pdbx_strand_id
1 'polypeptide(L)'
;MLYILGLDNHFYQFFGINNTEYPRELYNYITDFINENGIDLIAEELTDDYCETLGCVSIVCEDVIENSNEEIEHRFVELNDQEREELNIASEDHSAREEHWFDEIEDALKNNWDILFVCGNAHVDSFKELVEGGRYNVKILNF
;
A
#
# COMPACT_ATOMS: atom_id res chain seq x y z
N MET A 1 9.15 -2.29 11.41
CA MET A 1 8.28 -3.50 11.27
C MET A 1 7.49 -3.36 9.98
N LEU A 2 7.17 -4.45 9.27
CA LEU A 2 6.21 -4.35 8.15
C LEU A 2 4.82 -4.78 8.61
N TYR A 3 3.82 -3.93 8.40
CA TYR A 3 2.41 -4.24 8.58
C TYR A 3 1.75 -4.37 7.20
N ILE A 4 1.12 -5.50 6.90
CA ILE A 4 0.42 -5.71 5.62
C ILE A 4 -1.08 -5.62 5.85
N LEU A 5 -1.74 -4.74 5.12
CA LEU A 5 -3.18 -4.55 5.12
C LEU A 5 -3.75 -4.98 3.76
N GLY A 6 -4.33 -6.18 3.73
CA GLY A 6 -4.99 -6.73 2.55
C GLY A 6 -6.43 -6.25 2.41
N LEU A 7 -6.81 -5.80 1.22
CA LEU A 7 -8.16 -5.32 0.92
C LEU A 7 -8.84 -6.25 -0.08
N ASP A 8 -10.08 -6.64 0.20
CA ASP A 8 -10.87 -7.46 -0.73
C ASP A 8 -11.29 -6.68 -1.99
N ASN A 9 -11.18 -5.35 -1.96
CA ASN A 9 -11.56 -4.48 -3.07
C ASN A 9 -10.77 -3.17 -3.07
N HIS A 10 -10.24 -2.77 -4.22
CA HIS A 10 -9.56 -1.47 -4.38
C HIS A 10 -10.48 -0.26 -4.17
N PHE A 11 -11.81 -0.43 -4.19
CA PHE A 11 -12.75 0.63 -3.81
C PHE A 11 -12.58 1.13 -2.38
N TYR A 12 -11.88 0.40 -1.50
CA TYR A 12 -11.52 0.93 -0.20
C TYR A 12 -10.41 1.99 -0.26
N GLN A 13 -9.56 2.01 -1.29
CA GLN A 13 -8.35 2.85 -1.31
C GLN A 13 -8.58 4.27 -1.81
N PHE A 14 -9.77 4.61 -2.33
CA PHE A 14 -10.02 5.93 -2.91
C PHE A 14 -11.45 6.42 -2.74
N PHE A 15 -11.61 7.73 -2.51
CA PHE A 15 -12.89 8.41 -2.56
C PHE A 15 -13.29 8.71 -4.00
N GLY A 16 -14.50 8.35 -4.39
CA GLY A 16 -15.07 8.68 -5.70
C GLY A 16 -16.43 9.35 -5.54
N ILE A 17 -16.94 9.95 -6.63
CA ILE A 17 -18.24 10.67 -6.63
C ILE A 17 -19.39 9.79 -6.08
N ASN A 18 -19.34 8.48 -6.33
CA ASN A 18 -20.34 7.51 -5.88
C ASN A 18 -19.76 6.47 -4.88
N ASN A 19 -18.56 6.70 -4.36
CA ASN A 19 -17.85 5.76 -3.48
C ASN A 19 -17.29 6.51 -2.26
N THR A 20 -18.06 6.56 -1.18
CA THR A 20 -17.69 7.33 0.02
C THR A 20 -17.74 6.54 1.32
N GLU A 21 -18.48 5.44 1.38
CA GLU A 21 -18.64 4.64 2.61
C GLU A 21 -17.42 3.74 2.88
N TYR A 22 -17.05 2.88 1.91
CA TYR A 22 -15.89 1.99 2.02
C TYR A 22 -14.57 2.72 2.32
N PRO A 23 -14.21 3.81 1.59
CA PRO A 23 -12.95 4.47 1.84
C PRO A 23 -12.95 5.22 3.18
N ARG A 24 -14.13 5.59 3.72
CA ARG A 24 -14.24 6.19 5.04
C ARG A 24 -13.97 5.19 6.17
N GLU A 25 -14.36 3.94 5.98
CA GLU A 25 -14.03 2.85 6.90
C GLU A 25 -12.52 2.61 6.93
N LEU A 26 -11.88 2.48 5.76
CA LEU A 26 -10.43 2.32 5.66
C LEU A 26 -9.69 3.53 6.26
N TYR A 27 -10.13 4.76 5.94
CA TYR A 27 -9.55 5.98 6.48
C TYR A 27 -9.50 5.97 8.01
N ASN A 28 -10.63 5.63 8.66
CA ASN A 28 -10.71 5.60 10.12
C ASN A 28 -9.79 4.53 10.69
N TYR A 29 -9.78 3.34 10.08
CA TYR A 29 -8.91 2.23 10.50
C TYR A 29 -7.44 2.61 10.45
N ILE A 30 -6.97 3.14 9.31
CA ILE A 30 -5.56 3.52 9.12
C ILE A 30 -5.19 4.66 10.07
N THR A 31 -6.08 5.64 10.26
CA THR A 31 -5.85 6.75 11.20
C THR A 31 -5.64 6.25 12.63
N ASP A 32 -6.53 5.38 13.13
CA ASP A 32 -6.40 4.80 14.47
C ASP A 32 -5.11 3.96 14.58
N PHE A 33 -4.80 3.17 13.54
CA PHE A 33 -3.61 2.33 13.51
C PHE A 33 -2.31 3.13 13.58
N ILE A 34 -2.20 4.22 12.81
CA ILE A 34 -1.03 5.12 12.81
C ILE A 34 -0.84 5.75 14.19
N ASN A 35 -1.91 6.25 14.79
CA ASN A 35 -1.87 6.89 16.12
C ASN A 35 -1.40 5.91 17.22
N GLU A 36 -1.69 4.63 17.08
CA GLU A 36 -1.33 3.61 18.06
C GLU A 36 0.08 3.03 17.89
N ASN A 37 0.57 2.95 16.65
CA ASN A 37 1.77 2.17 16.33
C ASN A 37 2.97 3.02 15.92
N GLY A 38 2.78 4.26 15.48
CA GLY A 38 3.84 5.11 14.92
C GLY A 38 4.33 4.56 13.58
N ILE A 39 3.86 5.13 12.48
CA ILE A 39 4.19 4.67 11.12
C ILE A 39 5.08 5.71 10.46
N ASP A 40 6.22 5.27 9.93
CA ASP A 40 7.18 6.12 9.23
C ASP A 40 6.87 6.21 7.73
N LEU A 41 6.31 5.14 7.15
CA LEU A 41 6.02 5.03 5.72
C LEU A 41 4.68 4.31 5.48
N ILE A 42 3.85 4.87 4.61
CA ILE A 42 2.75 4.16 3.95
C ILE A 42 3.15 3.87 2.51
N ALA A 43 3.11 2.60 2.14
CA ALA A 43 3.33 2.14 0.77
C ALA A 43 2.06 1.46 0.26
N GLU A 44 1.67 1.69 -0.99
CA GLU A 44 0.45 1.09 -1.55
C GLU A 44 0.57 0.58 -2.99
N GLU A 45 -0.19 -0.47 -3.28
CA GLU A 45 -0.34 -1.08 -4.62
C GLU A 45 -1.13 -0.17 -5.60
N LEU A 46 -1.81 0.86 -5.10
CA LEU A 46 -2.56 1.75 -5.98
C LEU A 46 -1.60 2.57 -6.86
N THR A 47 -2.04 2.94 -8.06
CA THR A 47 -1.32 3.91 -8.90
C THR A 47 -2.17 5.15 -9.15
N ASP A 48 -1.52 6.28 -9.37
CA ASP A 48 -2.18 7.54 -9.77
C ASP A 48 -3.00 7.36 -11.07
N ASP A 49 -2.45 6.64 -12.05
CA ASP A 49 -3.12 6.36 -13.32
C ASP A 49 -4.45 5.61 -13.11
N TYR A 50 -4.47 4.65 -12.19
CA TYR A 50 -5.69 3.90 -11.89
C TYR A 50 -6.75 4.81 -11.27
N CYS A 51 -6.33 5.72 -10.39
CA CYS A 51 -7.21 6.73 -9.78
C CYS A 51 -7.84 7.67 -10.82
N GLU A 52 -7.06 8.17 -11.79
CA GLU A 52 -7.58 9.06 -12.83
C GLU A 52 -8.70 8.40 -13.65
N THR A 53 -8.53 7.12 -14.00
CA THR A 53 -9.50 6.40 -14.83
C THR A 53 -10.84 6.14 -14.13
N LEU A 54 -10.85 6.07 -12.80
CA LEU A 54 -12.04 5.75 -12.00
C LEU A 54 -12.81 6.98 -11.50
N GLY A 55 -12.34 8.18 -11.82
CA GLY A 55 -12.92 9.42 -11.27
C GLY A 55 -12.68 9.53 -9.76
N CYS A 56 -11.50 9.10 -9.32
CA CYS A 56 -10.99 9.34 -7.98
C CYS A 56 -11.00 10.85 -7.67
N VAL A 57 -11.43 11.18 -6.46
CA VAL A 57 -11.39 12.53 -5.89
C VAL A 57 -10.19 12.66 -4.96
N SER A 58 -9.90 11.63 -4.15
CA SER A 58 -8.73 11.54 -3.29
C SER A 58 -8.40 10.09 -2.95
N ILE A 59 -7.14 9.83 -2.63
CA ILE A 59 -6.64 8.53 -2.20
C ILE A 59 -6.65 8.48 -0.67
N VAL A 60 -7.08 7.35 -0.09
CA VAL A 60 -7.26 7.23 1.36
C VAL A 60 -5.94 7.39 2.11
N CYS A 61 -4.87 6.78 1.62
CA CYS A 61 -3.54 6.87 2.25
C CYS A 61 -3.04 8.32 2.29
N GLU A 62 -3.16 9.04 1.17
CA GLU A 62 -2.82 10.46 1.09
C GLU A 62 -3.68 11.30 2.04
N ASP A 63 -5.00 11.12 2.04
CA ASP A 63 -5.92 11.83 2.93
C ASP A 63 -5.55 11.60 4.41
N VAL A 64 -5.16 10.38 4.78
CA VAL A 64 -4.74 10.09 6.17
C VAL A 64 -3.44 10.82 6.51
N ILE A 65 -2.46 10.84 5.60
CA ILE A 65 -1.19 11.53 5.81
C ILE A 65 -1.40 13.03 5.93
N GLU A 66 -2.18 13.65 5.04
CA GLU A 66 -2.47 15.08 5.06
C GLU A 66 -3.16 15.54 6.36
N ASN A 67 -3.94 14.66 6.99
CA ASN A 67 -4.68 14.94 8.23
C ASN A 67 -3.97 14.39 9.49
N SER A 68 -2.80 13.77 9.34
CA SER A 68 -1.97 13.31 10.45
C SER A 68 -1.17 14.47 11.05
N ASN A 69 -0.77 14.34 12.32
CA ASN A 69 0.23 15.24 12.93
C ASN A 69 1.65 14.68 12.83
N GLU A 70 1.80 13.47 12.29
CA GLU A 70 3.08 12.78 12.12
C GLU A 70 3.66 13.07 10.74
N GLU A 71 4.99 13.06 10.63
CA GLU A 71 5.70 13.12 9.35
C GLU A 71 5.80 11.71 8.78
N ILE A 72 4.90 11.37 7.86
CA ILE A 72 4.79 10.04 7.26
C ILE A 72 5.16 10.14 5.79
N GLU A 73 6.09 9.31 5.34
CA GLU A 73 6.41 9.20 3.92
C GLU A 73 5.31 8.41 3.18
N HIS A 74 5.05 8.77 1.93
CA HIS A 74 4.12 8.05 1.05
C HIS A 74 4.84 7.52 -0.19
N ARG A 75 4.57 6.27 -0.58
CA ARG A 75 5.07 5.68 -1.82
C ARG A 75 3.99 4.87 -2.54
N PHE A 76 3.75 5.18 -3.80
CA PHE A 76 3.15 4.24 -4.74
C PHE A 76 4.21 3.26 -5.18
N VAL A 77 3.98 1.96 -4.95
CA VAL A 77 4.96 0.93 -5.30
C VAL A 77 4.60 0.17 -6.56
N GLU A 78 3.37 0.32 -7.06
CA GLU A 78 2.93 -0.39 -8.25
C GLU A 78 3.43 0.29 -9.53
N LEU A 79 3.94 -0.54 -10.45
CA LEU A 79 4.38 -0.12 -11.76
C LEU A 79 3.19 0.31 -12.61
N ASN A 80 3.32 1.45 -13.29
CA ASN A 80 2.39 1.80 -14.37
C ASN A 80 2.64 0.92 -15.61
N ASP A 81 1.74 0.98 -16.60
CA ASP A 81 1.80 0.12 -17.78
C ASP A 81 3.08 0.34 -18.62
N GLN A 82 3.61 1.57 -18.64
CA GLN A 82 4.86 1.88 -19.34
C GLN A 82 6.06 1.26 -18.61
N GLU A 83 6.15 1.40 -17.29
CA GLU A 83 7.25 0.85 -16.49
C GLU A 83 7.25 -0.69 -16.55
N ARG A 84 6.07 -1.31 -16.53
CA ARG A 84 5.90 -2.75 -16.76
C ARG A 84 6.45 -3.19 -18.12
N GLU A 85 6.14 -2.45 -19.18
CA GLU A 85 6.68 -2.74 -20.52
C GLU A 85 8.20 -2.59 -20.55
N GLU A 86 8.75 -1.54 -19.96
CA GLU A 86 10.20 -1.28 -19.90
C GLU A 86 10.96 -2.38 -19.15
N LEU A 87 10.38 -2.90 -18.07
CA LEU A 87 10.95 -3.98 -17.26
C LEU A 87 10.60 -5.39 -17.76
N ASN A 88 9.76 -5.52 -18.81
CA ASN A 88 9.19 -6.78 -19.28
C ASN A 88 8.44 -7.57 -18.20
N ILE A 89 7.72 -6.87 -17.32
CA ILE A 89 6.90 -7.46 -16.27
C ILE A 89 5.45 -7.50 -16.76
N ALA A 90 4.89 -8.71 -16.90
CA ALA A 90 3.49 -8.86 -17.27
C ALA A 90 2.56 -8.51 -16.09
N SER A 91 1.36 -7.99 -16.36
CA SER A 91 0.40 -7.59 -15.31
C SER A 91 -0.02 -8.75 -14.41
N GLU A 92 -0.06 -9.97 -14.97
CA GLU A 92 -0.35 -11.22 -14.27
C GLU A 92 0.86 -11.84 -13.54
N ASP A 93 2.07 -11.29 -13.71
CA ASP A 93 3.27 -11.79 -13.05
C ASP A 93 3.38 -11.21 -11.64
N HIS A 94 2.59 -11.79 -10.72
CA HIS A 94 2.54 -11.35 -9.33
C HIS A 94 3.90 -11.40 -8.64
N SER A 95 4.72 -12.42 -8.93
CA SER A 95 6.06 -12.55 -8.33
C SER A 95 6.98 -11.40 -8.74
N ALA A 96 7.04 -11.06 -10.02
CA ALA A 96 7.88 -9.96 -10.48
C ALA A 96 7.41 -8.59 -9.95
N ARG A 97 6.08 -8.39 -9.84
CA ARG A 97 5.52 -7.18 -9.23
C ARG A 97 5.86 -7.07 -7.75
N GLU A 98 5.69 -8.14 -6.99
CA GLU A 98 6.01 -8.19 -5.56
C GLU A 98 7.50 -8.00 -5.29
N GLU A 99 8.39 -8.55 -6.13
CA GLU A 99 9.83 -8.28 -6.06
C GLU A 99 10.13 -6.79 -6.23
N HIS A 100 9.48 -6.12 -7.20
CA HIS A 100 9.62 -4.69 -7.38
C HIS A 100 9.11 -3.90 -6.16
N TRP A 101 7.93 -4.24 -5.62
CA TRP A 101 7.40 -3.57 -4.42
C TRP A 101 8.34 -3.71 -3.22
N PHE A 102 8.97 -4.87 -3.07
CA PHE A 102 9.94 -5.10 -2.01
C PHE A 102 11.16 -4.19 -2.19
N ASP A 103 11.71 -4.09 -3.40
CA ASP A 103 12.83 -3.21 -3.71
C ASP A 103 12.49 -1.74 -3.38
N GLU A 104 11.26 -1.30 -3.67
CA GLU A 104 10.77 0.06 -3.38
C GLU A 104 10.62 0.38 -1.89
N ILE A 105 10.63 -0.60 -0.99
CA ILE A 105 10.53 -0.39 0.47
C ILE A 105 11.73 -0.94 1.25
N GLU A 106 12.69 -1.57 0.57
CA GLU A 106 13.79 -2.29 1.21
C GLU A 106 14.72 -1.34 2.00
N ASP A 107 14.92 -0.11 1.51
CA ASP A 107 15.70 0.91 2.20
C ASP A 107 15.06 1.32 3.53
N ALA A 108 13.74 1.53 3.56
CA ALA A 108 12.98 1.83 4.76
C ALA A 108 13.08 0.65 5.76
N LEU A 109 12.92 -0.58 5.28
CA LEU A 109 13.09 -1.78 6.10
C LEU A 109 14.50 -1.89 6.70
N LYS A 110 15.56 -1.60 5.91
CA LYS A 110 16.96 -1.56 6.37
C LYS A 110 17.20 -0.48 7.43
N ASN A 111 16.46 0.62 7.38
CA ASN A 111 16.50 1.70 8.36
C ASN A 111 15.64 1.43 9.61
N ASN A 112 15.04 0.24 9.71
CA ASN A 112 14.13 -0.17 10.78
C ASN A 112 12.85 0.67 10.87
N TRP A 113 12.38 1.22 9.75
CA TRP A 113 11.12 1.94 9.70
C TRP A 113 9.93 1.01 9.99
N ASP A 114 8.90 1.57 10.59
CA ASP A 114 7.58 0.97 10.74
C ASP A 114 6.73 1.36 9.52
N ILE A 115 6.45 0.35 8.68
CA ILE A 115 5.85 0.51 7.36
C ILE A 115 4.44 -0.09 7.38
N LEU A 116 3.46 0.67 6.91
CA LEU A 116 2.14 0.13 6.55
C LEU A 116 2.08 -0.08 5.04
N PHE A 117 1.92 -1.33 4.61
CA PHE A 117 1.77 -1.72 3.21
C PHE A 117 0.32 -2.06 2.91
N VAL A 118 -0.32 -1.31 2.02
CA VAL A 118 -1.73 -1.48 1.65
C VAL A 118 -1.82 -2.12 0.26
N CYS A 119 -2.42 -3.30 0.15
CA CYS A 119 -2.52 -4.04 -1.10
C CYS A 119 -3.82 -4.85 -1.20
N GLY A 120 -4.06 -5.44 -2.36
CA GLY A 120 -5.13 -6.41 -2.55
C GLY A 120 -4.89 -7.69 -1.74
N ASN A 121 -5.97 -8.28 -1.21
CA ASN A 121 -5.90 -9.48 -0.36
C ASN A 121 -5.23 -10.70 -1.06
N ALA A 122 -5.22 -10.70 -2.40
CA ALA A 122 -4.56 -11.74 -3.20
C ALA A 122 -3.04 -11.78 -3.03
N HIS A 123 -2.42 -10.70 -2.55
CA HIS A 123 -0.97 -10.54 -2.43
C HIS A 123 -0.43 -10.72 -1.00
N VAL A 124 -1.30 -10.79 0.00
CA VAL A 124 -0.89 -10.72 1.42
C VAL A 124 0.06 -11.86 1.79
N ASP A 125 -0.30 -13.10 1.43
CA ASP A 125 0.47 -14.28 1.82
C ASP A 125 1.78 -14.39 1.03
N SER A 126 1.74 -14.19 -0.29
CA SER A 126 2.94 -14.25 -1.16
C SER A 126 3.94 -13.14 -0.85
N PHE A 127 3.47 -11.90 -0.67
CA PHE A 127 4.34 -10.79 -0.32
C PHE A 127 4.94 -10.95 1.08
N LYS A 128 4.15 -11.46 2.04
CA LYS A 128 4.69 -11.82 3.37
C LYS A 128 5.81 -12.85 3.25
N GLU A 129 5.60 -13.93 2.51
CA GLU A 129 6.61 -14.99 2.34
C GLU A 129 7.91 -14.43 1.73
N LEU A 130 7.79 -13.55 0.74
CA LEU A 130 8.92 -12.84 0.13
C LEU A 130 9.70 -12.02 1.17
N VAL A 131 9.01 -11.19 1.96
CA VAL A 131 9.63 -10.28 2.94
C VAL A 131 10.24 -11.05 4.13
N GLU A 132 9.56 -12.08 4.64
CA GLU A 132 10.08 -12.93 5.72
C GLU A 132 11.29 -13.76 5.27
N GLY A 133 11.30 -14.23 4.01
CA GLY A 133 12.47 -14.83 3.36
C GLY A 133 13.69 -13.89 3.34
N GLY A 134 13.43 -12.58 3.35
CA GLY A 134 14.40 -11.48 3.49
C GLY A 134 14.85 -11.15 4.91
N ARG A 135 14.29 -11.80 5.96
CA ARG A 135 14.58 -11.64 7.40
C ARG A 135 13.91 -10.44 8.10
N TYR A 136 12.90 -9.82 7.50
CA TYR A 136 12.13 -8.76 8.15
C TYR A 136 10.91 -9.34 8.89
N ASN A 137 10.51 -8.69 9.98
CA ASN A 137 9.30 -9.08 10.70
C ASN A 137 8.07 -8.50 9.99
N VAL A 138 7.08 -9.35 9.75
CA VAL A 138 5.83 -8.99 9.09
C VAL A 138 4.64 -9.30 10.00
N LYS A 139 3.68 -8.38 10.06
CA LYS A 139 2.39 -8.57 10.73
C LYS A 139 1.26 -8.29 9.75
N ILE A 140 0.42 -9.30 9.51
CA ILE A 140 -0.81 -9.11 8.74
C ILE A 140 -1.86 -8.48 9.66
N LEU A 141 -2.51 -7.43 9.15
CA LEU A 141 -3.61 -6.74 9.79
C LEU A 141 -4.94 -7.34 9.32
N ASN A 142 -5.93 -7.38 10.21
CA ASN A 142 -7.30 -7.74 9.85
C ASN A 142 -8.11 -6.46 9.75
N PHE A 143 -8.74 -6.26 8.60
CA PHE A 143 -9.65 -5.17 8.29
C PHE A 143 -10.98 -5.76 7.83
#